data_AF-A0A2P8HD40-F1
#
_entry.id   AF-A0A2P8HD40-F1
#
_cell.length_a   1.000
_cell.length_b   1.000
_cell.length_c   1.000
_cell.angle_alpha   90.00
_cell.angle_beta   90.00
_cell.angle_gamma   90.00
#
_symmetry.space_group_name_H-M   'P 1'
#
loop_
_entity.id
_entity.type
_entity.pdbx_description
1 polymer ?
#
loop_
_entity_poly.entity_id
_entity_poly.type
_entity_poly.pdbx_seq_one_letter_code
_entity_poly.pdbx_strand_id
1 'polypeptide(L)'
;MFDLGRDMYLFAFYSQGMRFANVATTKREAIDEAYLDYRMNKGRDLRSIKIHPKLARIIDKDWNSGGPYLFPLLKKECTDDKALYYAIDEANYNINF
;
A
#
# COMPACT_ATOMS: atom_id res chain seq x y z
N MET A 1 6.50 -9.42 -16.89
CA MET A 1 7.17 -9.69 -15.60
C MET A 1 7.09 -8.40 -14.80
N PHE A 2 6.07 -8.27 -13.94
CA PHE A 2 5.86 -7.07 -13.13
C PHE A 2 6.83 -7.11 -11.97
N ASP A 3 7.69 -6.10 -11.89
CA ASP A 3 8.62 -5.95 -10.77
C ASP A 3 7.85 -5.28 -9.61
N LEU A 4 7.06 -6.09 -8.89
CA LEU A 4 6.22 -5.65 -7.76
C LEU A 4 7.01 -4.79 -6.77
N GLY A 5 8.26 -5.18 -6.47
CA GLY A 5 9.14 -4.43 -5.57
C GLY A 5 9.44 -3.02 -6.08
N ARG A 6 9.74 -2.87 -7.37
CA ARG A 6 9.96 -1.56 -8.01
C ARG A 6 8.72 -0.67 -7.93
N ASP A 7 7.55 -1.22 -8.25
CA ASP A 7 6.31 -0.43 -8.27
C ASP A 7 5.86 -0.04 -6.87
N MET A 8 6.05 -0.91 -5.86
CA MET A 8 5.83 -0.57 -4.46
C MET A 8 6.80 0.52 -3.98
N TYR A 9 8.07 0.44 -4.35
CA TYR A 9 9.05 1.48 -4.03
C TYR A 9 8.67 2.83 -4.66
N LEU A 10 8.27 2.82 -5.93
CA LEU A 10 7.83 4.04 -6.61
C LEU A 10 6.53 4.58 -6.00
N PHE A 11 5.59 3.71 -5.63
CA PHE A 11 4.38 4.10 -4.92
C PHE A 11 4.72 4.80 -3.60
N ALA A 12 5.60 4.20 -2.78
CA ALA A 12 6.10 4.80 -1.54
C ALA A 12 6.72 6.18 -1.77
N PHE A 13 7.58 6.29 -2.78
CA PHE A 13 8.27 7.52 -3.13
C PHE A 13 7.29 8.62 -3.53
N TYR A 14 6.36 8.31 -4.45
CA TYR A 14 5.34 9.24 -4.93
C TYR A 14 4.31 9.63 -3.87
N SER A 15 4.16 8.81 -2.83
CA SER A 15 3.26 9.06 -1.71
C SER A 15 3.92 9.73 -0.50
N GLN A 16 4.89 10.63 -0.77
CA GLN A 16 5.64 11.38 0.25
C GLN A 16 6.45 10.49 1.19
N GLY A 17 7.10 9.45 0.65
CA GLY A 17 7.93 8.53 1.41
C GLY A 17 7.12 7.64 2.34
N MET A 18 5.96 7.14 1.87
CA MET A 18 5.15 6.21 2.64
C MET A 18 5.96 4.96 3.00
N ARG A 19 5.84 4.49 4.24
CA ARG A 19 6.52 3.26 4.68
C ARG A 19 5.94 2.04 3.99
N PHE A 20 6.78 1.06 3.67
CA PHE A 20 6.38 -0.20 3.03
C PHE A 20 5.23 -0.93 3.75
N ALA A 21 5.22 -0.91 5.09
CA ALA A 21 4.10 -1.45 5.86
C ALA A 21 2.75 -0.82 5.48
N ASN A 22 2.69 0.52 5.32
CA ASN A 22 1.46 1.19 4.88
C ASN A 22 1.19 0.96 3.38
N VAL A 23 2.23 0.79 2.55
CA VAL A 23 2.05 0.43 1.14
C VAL A 23 1.39 -0.94 1.02
N ALA A 24 1.88 -1.93 1.76
CA ALA A 24 1.33 -3.29 1.78
C ALA A 24 -0.13 -3.33 2.25
N THR A 25 -0.52 -2.38 3.11
CA THR A 25 -1.87 -2.27 3.68
C THR A 25 -2.71 -1.17 3.06
N THR A 26 -2.25 -0.55 1.97
CA THR A 26 -3.03 0.49 1.28
C THR A 26 -4.24 -0.19 0.64
N LYS A 27 -5.43 0.22 1.06
CA LYS A 27 -6.68 -0.29 0.51
C LYS A 27 -7.08 0.47 -0.75
N ARG A 28 -7.85 -0.19 -1.62
CA ARG A 28 -8.39 0.45 -2.83
C ARG A 28 -9.41 1.55 -2.48
N GLU A 29 -10.15 1.40 -1.39
CA GLU A 29 -11.11 2.40 -0.90
C GLU A 29 -10.47 3.72 -0.46
N ALA A 30 -9.17 3.71 -0.17
CA ALA A 30 -8.40 4.90 0.16
C ALA A 30 -7.99 5.71 -1.10
N ILE A 31 -8.30 5.21 -2.29
CA ILE A 31 -7.92 5.78 -3.57
C ILE A 31 -9.19 6.22 -4.30
N ASP A 32 -9.29 7.50 -4.59
CA ASP A 32 -10.28 8.04 -5.52
C ASP A 32 -9.62 8.50 -6.83
N GLU A 33 -10.38 9.16 -7.71
CA GLU A 33 -9.86 9.60 -9.02
C GLU A 33 -8.73 10.65 -8.94
N ALA A 34 -8.70 11.45 -7.87
CA ALA A 34 -7.82 12.60 -7.74
C ALA A 34 -6.85 12.50 -6.55
N TYR A 35 -7.18 11.72 -5.52
CA TYR A 35 -6.48 11.66 -4.25
C TYR A 35 -6.26 10.24 -3.73
N LEU A 36 -5.14 10.06 -3.04
CA LEU A 36 -4.88 8.93 -2.14
C LEU A 36 -4.93 9.45 -0.71
N ASP A 37 -5.91 8.97 0.05
CA ASP A 37 -6.13 9.31 1.44
C ASP A 37 -5.68 8.16 2.33
N TYR A 38 -4.72 8.41 3.20
CA TYR A 38 -4.18 7.36 4.07
C TYR A 38 -3.80 7.89 5.44
N ARG A 39 -3.77 6.96 6.41
CA ARG A 39 -3.24 7.20 7.75
C ARG A 39 -1.93 6.45 7.92
N MET A 40 -0.93 7.14 8.44
CA MET A 40 0.33 6.49 8.81
C MET A 40 0.16 5.66 10.08
N ASN A 41 0.57 4.38 10.05
CA ASN A 41 0.54 3.49 11.22
C ASN A 41 1.33 4.05 12.43
N LYS A 42 2.42 4.79 12.19
CA LYS A 42 3.17 5.53 13.24
C LYS A 42 2.85 7.01 13.14
N GLY A 43 2.55 7.64 14.27
CA GLY A 43 2.16 9.05 14.35
C GLY A 43 0.66 9.28 14.08
N ARG A 44 -0.02 8.35 13.39
CA ARG A 44 -1.47 8.43 13.09
C ARG A 44 -1.88 9.67 12.28
N ASP A 45 -0.92 10.32 11.61
CA ASP A 45 -1.19 11.47 10.73
C ASP A 45 -2.07 11.04 9.55
N LEU A 46 -3.15 11.79 9.31
CA LEU A 46 -3.96 11.68 8.11
C LEU A 46 -3.30 12.50 7.00
N ARG A 47 -3.14 11.89 5.83
CA ARG A 47 -2.57 12.53 4.64
C ARG A 47 -3.50 12.31 3.47
N SER A 48 -3.67 13.38 2.70
CA SER A 48 -4.29 13.35 1.38
C SER A 48 -3.25 13.81 0.38
N ILE A 49 -2.98 13.00 -0.63
CA ILE A 49 -2.02 13.33 -1.68
C ILE A 49 -2.72 13.34 -3.03
N LYS A 50 -2.38 14.30 -3.88
CA LYS A 50 -2.90 14.33 -5.25
C LYS A 50 -2.26 13.22 -6.09
N ILE A 51 -3.08 12.44 -6.79
CA ILE A 51 -2.62 11.42 -7.72
C ILE A 51 -2.08 12.09 -8.98
N HIS A 52 -0.78 11.95 -9.22
CA HIS A 52 -0.13 12.41 -10.44
C HIS A 52 0.00 11.26 -11.46
N PRO A 53 0.24 11.54 -12.76
CA PRO A 53 0.21 10.51 -13.81
C PRO A 53 1.10 9.29 -13.57
N LYS A 54 2.28 9.48 -12.96
CA LYS A 54 3.17 8.34 -12.62
C LYS A 54 2.64 7.45 -11.49
N LEU A 55 1.85 7.99 -10.57
CA LEU A 55 1.24 7.25 -9.45
C LEU A 55 -0.03 6.54 -9.95
N ALA A 56 -0.84 7.22 -10.76
CA ALA A 56 -1.99 6.62 -11.45
C ALA A 56 -1.57 5.36 -12.23
N ARG A 57 -0.48 5.43 -13.02
CA ARG A 57 0.07 4.27 -13.73
C ARG A 57 0.41 3.06 -12.84
N ILE A 58 0.65 3.25 -11.55
CA ILE A 58 0.90 2.16 -10.60
C ILE A 58 -0.44 1.66 -10.03
N ILE A 59 -1.33 2.57 -9.69
CA ILE A 59 -2.67 2.29 -9.15
C ILE A 59 -3.51 1.49 -10.15
N ASP A 60 -3.47 1.89 -11.43
CA ASP A 60 -4.31 1.35 -12.51
C ASP A 60 -3.83 -0.04 -12.99
N LYS A 61 -2.70 -0.55 -12.48
CA LYS A 61 -2.21 -1.89 -12.83
C LYS A 61 -3.13 -2.95 -12.22
N ASP A 62 -3.38 -4.01 -12.98
CA ASP A 62 -4.03 -5.21 -12.45
C ASP A 62 -3.05 -6.01 -11.58
N TRP A 63 -3.13 -5.73 -10.28
CA TRP A 63 -2.31 -6.36 -9.25
C TRP A 63 -2.78 -7.76 -8.85
N ASN A 64 -3.96 -8.21 -9.30
CA ASN A 64 -4.53 -9.51 -8.89
C ASN A 64 -4.52 -9.73 -7.37
N SER A 65 -4.82 -8.68 -6.58
CA SER A 65 -4.63 -8.69 -5.12
C SER A 65 -5.57 -9.60 -4.34
N GLY A 66 -6.69 -10.04 -4.93
CA GLY A 66 -7.61 -11.02 -4.32
C GLY A 66 -8.27 -10.57 -3.02
N GLY A 67 -8.14 -9.29 -2.64
CA GLY A 67 -8.60 -8.71 -1.38
C GLY A 67 -8.70 -7.18 -1.46
N PRO A 68 -8.93 -6.49 -0.33
CA PRO A 68 -9.22 -5.05 -0.33
C PRO A 68 -7.99 -4.17 -0.62
N TYR A 69 -6.79 -4.75 -0.57
CA TYR A 69 -5.54 -4.04 -0.73
C TYR A 69 -5.18 -3.79 -2.20
N LEU A 70 -4.46 -2.70 -2.46
CA LEU A 70 -3.96 -2.36 -3.79
C LEU A 70 -2.99 -3.42 -4.30
N PHE A 71 -2.01 -3.78 -3.46
CA PHE A 71 -0.96 -4.75 -3.79
C PHE A 71 -1.30 -6.17 -3.31
N PRO A 72 -0.82 -7.22 -3.99
CA PRO A 72 -1.16 -8.61 -3.71
C PRO A 72 -0.33 -9.23 -2.57
N LEU A 73 -0.05 -8.46 -1.52
CA LEU A 73 0.76 -8.93 -0.39
C LEU A 73 -0.08 -9.55 0.73
N LEU A 74 -1.27 -9.00 0.96
CA LEU A 74 -2.17 -9.43 2.02
C LEU A 74 -3.44 -10.02 1.40
N LYS A 75 -3.69 -11.30 1.68
CA LYS A 75 -4.82 -12.05 1.09
C LYS A 75 -6.14 -11.88 1.84
N LYS A 76 -6.11 -11.37 3.08
CA LYS A 76 -7.28 -11.21 3.94
C LYS A 76 -7.25 -9.86 4.62
N GLU A 77 -8.43 -9.25 4.74
CA GLU A 77 -8.59 -8.03 5.51
C GLU A 77 -8.22 -8.29 6.97
N CYS A 78 -7.29 -7.50 7.51
CA CYS A 78 -6.99 -7.50 8.93
C CYS A 78 -8.03 -6.62 9.64
N THR A 79 -8.88 -7.25 10.45
CA THR A 79 -10.01 -6.62 11.13
C THR A 79 -9.63 -5.81 12.38
N ASP A 80 -8.40 -5.95 12.88
CA ASP A 80 -7.88 -5.19 14.02
C ASP A 80 -6.40 -4.81 13.87
N ASP A 81 -5.97 -3.79 14.62
CA ASP A 81 -4.61 -3.24 14.61
C ASP A 81 -3.53 -4.30 14.93
N LYS A 82 -3.87 -5.32 15.74
CA LYS A 82 -2.96 -6.42 16.11
C LYS A 82 -2.80 -7.42 14.97
N ALA A 83 -3.90 -7.80 14.32
CA ALA A 83 -3.90 -8.66 13.14
C ALA A 83 -3.12 -8.00 12.00
N LEU A 84 -3.30 -6.69 11.82
CA LEU A 84 -2.55 -5.91 10.84
C LEU A 84 -1.05 -5.89 11.15
N TYR A 85 -0.70 -5.71 12.43
CA TYR A 85 0.70 -5.76 12.88
C TYR A 85 1.36 -7.10 12.57
N TYR A 86 0.71 -8.23 12.88
CA TYR A 86 1.27 -9.56 12.59
C TYR A 86 1.38 -9.85 11.10
N ALA A 87 0.40 -9.43 10.30
CA ALA A 87 0.44 -9.59 8.85
C ALA A 87 1.58 -8.76 8.21
N ILE A 88 1.84 -7.55 8.72
CA ILE A 88 2.99 -6.73 8.31
C ILE A 88 4.30 -7.39 8.71
N ASP A 89 4.40 -7.93 9.93
CA ASP A 89 5.60 -8.59 10.43
C ASP A 89 5.96 -9.83 9.62
N GLU A 90 4.96 -10.66 9.31
CA GLU A 90 5.09 -11.83 8.43
C GLU A 90 5.50 -11.42 6.99
N ALA A 91 4.89 -10.37 6.43
CA ALA A 91 5.28 -9.87 5.11
C ALA A 91 6.72 -9.34 5.10
N ASN A 92 7.16 -8.66 6.15
CA ASN A 92 8.54 -8.18 6.27
C ASN A 92 9.56 -9.33 6.34
N TYR A 93 9.23 -10.42 7.02
CA TYR A 93 10.07 -11.61 7.03
C TYR A 93 10.26 -12.20 5.62
N ASN A 94 9.23 -12.13 4.79
CA ASN A 94 9.25 -12.65 3.43
C ASN A 94 9.88 -11.72 2.38
N ILE A 95 10.04 -10.43 2.69
CA ILE A 95 10.56 -9.40 1.77
C ILE A 95 12.06 -9.10 2.02
N ASN A 96 12.55 -9.36 3.23
CA ASN A 96 13.97 -9.16 3.54
C ASN A 96 14.78 -10.41 3.11
N PHE A 97 15.58 -10.25 2.05
CA PHE A 97 16.71 -11.15 1.74
C PHE A 97 17.81 -11.02 2.79
#